data_AF-A0A9E1SF74-F1
#
_entry.id   AF-A0A9E1SF74-F1
#
_cell.length_a   1.000
_cell.length_b   1.000
_cell.length_c   1.000
_cell.angle_alpha   90.00
_cell.angle_beta   90.00
_cell.angle_gamma   90.00
#
_symmetry.space_group_name_H-M   'P 1'
#
loop_
_entity.id
_entity.type
_entity.pdbx_description
1 polymer ?
#
loop_
_entity_poly.entity_id
_entity_poly.type
_entity_poly.pdbx_seq_one_letter_code
_entity_poly.pdbx_strand_id
1 'polypeptide(L)'
;MSKAILFYDEKKVFFFEGKSNQELIKPLQIDSFNKFVSSRLSNLIQSNIIDKEMEIAAVIFDSKDGLLLPNELYNPEKREEFYKLNYSRIPSGKIIKEQQINEINATLIYSCKQWFYDFFQEHFKDTALLNSTGLYLKKCISARDLKDIQIIIKRDTFDILKFKNNSLISYNSIEYTSTNDIIYFLIGHLEKMNLTKPVINISGSEKQLKEIETITNKMDSLKGYVYHYNANTNLLELVM
;
A
#
# COMPACT_ATOMS: atom_id res chain seq x y z
N MET A 1 -16.91 -4.95 -20.31
CA MET A 1 -16.43 -6.17 -19.63
C MET A 1 -16.33 -5.88 -18.14
N SER A 2 -16.73 -6.83 -17.30
CA SER A 2 -16.60 -6.67 -15.84
C SER A 2 -15.13 -6.82 -15.44
N LYS A 3 -14.70 -6.10 -14.40
CA LYS A 3 -13.29 -6.02 -13.98
C LYS A 3 -13.12 -6.59 -12.58
N ALA A 4 -12.05 -7.33 -12.37
CA ALA A 4 -11.59 -7.79 -11.07
C ALA A 4 -10.28 -7.11 -10.68
N ILE A 5 -10.09 -6.89 -9.39
CA ILE A 5 -8.80 -6.52 -8.81
C ILE A 5 -8.38 -7.62 -7.84
N LEU A 6 -7.14 -8.09 -7.95
CA LEU A 6 -6.55 -8.97 -6.96
C LEU A 6 -5.69 -8.14 -6.02
N PHE A 7 -5.80 -8.39 -4.72
CA PHE A 7 -5.00 -7.70 -3.71
C PHE A 7 -4.22 -8.70 -2.87
N TYR A 8 -2.91 -8.53 -2.73
CA TYR A 8 -2.05 -9.42 -1.96
C TYR A 8 -1.37 -8.69 -0.80
N ASP A 9 -1.67 -9.09 0.43
CA ASP A 9 -1.14 -8.45 1.65
C ASP A 9 0.12 -9.16 2.23
N GLU A 10 0.74 -10.05 1.47
CA GLU A 10 1.77 -11.04 1.87
C GLU A 10 1.30 -12.31 2.59
N LYS A 11 0.08 -12.38 3.14
CA LYS A 11 -0.48 -13.62 3.76
C LYS A 11 -1.73 -14.10 3.04
N LYS A 12 -2.47 -13.23 2.36
CA LYS A 12 -3.73 -13.54 1.70
C LYS A 12 -3.84 -12.85 0.37
N VAL A 13 -4.46 -13.54 -0.59
CA VAL A 13 -4.91 -12.96 -1.84
C VAL A 13 -6.41 -12.76 -1.76
N PHE A 14 -6.83 -11.51 -1.91
CA PHE A 14 -8.22 -11.08 -1.95
C PHE A 14 -8.62 -10.85 -3.40
N PHE A 15 -9.90 -11.02 -3.69
CA PHE A 15 -10.47 -10.94 -5.03
C PHE A 15 -11.65 -9.99 -4.96
N PHE A 16 -11.54 -8.83 -5.62
CA PHE A 16 -12.56 -7.78 -5.57
C PHE A 16 -13.20 -7.57 -6.94
N GLU A 17 -14.51 -7.39 -6.96
CA GLU A 17 -15.22 -6.85 -8.13
C GLU A 17 -14.94 -5.34 -8.21
N GLY A 18 -14.55 -4.86 -9.38
CA GLY A 18 -13.98 -3.52 -9.52
C GLY A 18 -14.94 -2.38 -9.25
N LYS A 19 -16.22 -2.48 -9.63
CA LYS A 19 -17.17 -1.36 -9.46
C LYS A 19 -17.69 -1.25 -8.03
N SER A 20 -18.04 -2.38 -7.44
CA SER A 20 -18.66 -2.50 -6.12
C SER A 20 -17.65 -2.64 -4.99
N ASN A 21 -16.38 -2.95 -5.31
CA ASN A 21 -15.33 -3.28 -4.34
C ASN A 21 -15.72 -4.43 -3.40
N GLN A 22 -16.67 -5.28 -3.81
CA GLN A 22 -17.10 -6.43 -3.03
C GLN A 22 -16.16 -7.60 -3.25
N GLU A 23 -15.89 -8.36 -2.17
CA GLU A 23 -15.14 -9.60 -2.27
C GLU A 23 -15.92 -10.62 -3.12
N LEU A 24 -15.30 -11.10 -4.20
CA LEU A 24 -15.85 -12.11 -5.09
C LEU A 24 -15.89 -13.50 -4.43
N ILE A 25 -14.89 -13.77 -3.61
CA ILE A 25 -14.69 -15.04 -2.89
C ILE A 25 -13.93 -14.81 -1.59
N LYS A 26 -13.99 -15.81 -0.70
CA LYS A 26 -13.16 -15.83 0.51
C LYS A 26 -11.67 -15.72 0.14
N PRO A 27 -10.88 -14.90 0.85
CA PRO A 27 -9.47 -14.71 0.54
C PRO A 27 -8.68 -16.02 0.62
N LEU A 28 -7.81 -16.24 -0.37
CA LEU A 28 -6.88 -17.36 -0.38
C LEU A 28 -5.77 -17.11 0.62
N GLN A 29 -5.66 -17.95 1.64
CA GLN A 29 -4.51 -17.95 2.55
C GLN A 29 -3.28 -18.51 1.84
N ILE A 30 -2.19 -17.75 1.91
CA ILE A 30 -0.88 -18.11 1.38
C ILE A 30 -0.07 -18.75 2.49
N ASP A 31 0.14 -20.05 2.37
CA ASP A 31 1.16 -20.76 3.11
C ASP A 31 2.42 -20.85 2.24
N SER A 32 3.47 -20.15 2.64
CA SER A 32 4.74 -20.09 1.88
C SER A 32 5.46 -21.44 1.80
N PHE A 33 5.09 -22.42 2.63
CA PHE A 33 5.65 -23.78 2.58
C PHE A 33 4.86 -24.72 1.66
N ASN A 34 3.71 -24.29 1.17
CA ASN A 34 2.82 -25.12 0.36
C ASN A 34 3.14 -25.00 -1.13
N LYS A 35 3.69 -26.07 -1.71
CA LYS A 35 4.04 -26.16 -3.15
C LYS A 35 2.83 -26.05 -4.08
N PHE A 36 1.60 -26.23 -3.59
CA PHE A 36 0.38 -26.18 -4.39
C PHE A 36 -0.29 -24.79 -4.38
N VAL A 37 0.34 -23.78 -3.76
CA VAL A 37 -0.28 -22.45 -3.63
C VAL A 37 -0.56 -21.81 -5.00
N SER A 38 0.34 -21.95 -5.96
CA SER A 38 0.18 -21.42 -7.32
C SER A 38 -0.96 -22.11 -8.08
N SER A 39 -1.06 -23.44 -8.01
CA SER A 39 -2.16 -24.18 -8.65
C SER A 39 -3.52 -23.80 -8.05
N ARG A 40 -3.58 -23.62 -6.72
CA ARG A 40 -4.80 -23.16 -6.05
C ARG A 40 -5.19 -21.74 -6.48
N LEU A 41 -4.22 -20.83 -6.56
CA LEU A 41 -4.45 -19.47 -7.04
C LEU A 41 -4.96 -19.47 -8.49
N SER A 42 -4.33 -20.26 -9.37
CA SER A 42 -4.76 -20.43 -10.76
C SER A 42 -6.20 -20.93 -10.87
N ASN A 43 -6.57 -21.96 -10.10
CA ASN A 43 -7.93 -22.51 -10.12
C ASN A 43 -8.97 -21.51 -9.62
N LEU A 44 -8.63 -20.71 -8.61
CA LEU A 44 -9.54 -19.67 -8.11
C LEU A 44 -9.72 -18.54 -9.12
N ILE A 45 -8.65 -18.10 -9.80
CA ILE A 45 -8.74 -17.12 -10.88
C ILE A 45 -9.60 -17.66 -12.03
N GLN A 46 -9.36 -18.90 -12.47
CA GLN A 46 -10.12 -19.54 -13.55
C GLN A 46 -11.62 -19.54 -13.22
N SER A 47 -11.99 -20.13 -12.08
CA SER A 47 -13.41 -20.34 -11.71
C SER A 47 -14.18 -19.08 -11.32
N ASN A 48 -13.50 -18.02 -10.85
CA ASN A 48 -14.17 -16.84 -10.31
C ASN A 48 -13.99 -15.57 -11.14
N ILE A 49 -13.08 -15.58 -12.11
CA ILE A 49 -12.79 -14.42 -12.95
C ILE A 49 -12.96 -14.82 -14.42
N ILE A 50 -12.16 -15.77 -14.91
CA ILE A 50 -12.12 -16.12 -16.34
C ILE A 50 -13.42 -16.77 -16.80
N ASP A 51 -13.90 -17.79 -16.08
CA ASP A 51 -15.16 -18.49 -16.40
C ASP A 51 -16.40 -17.58 -16.27
N LYS A 52 -16.25 -16.45 -15.56
CA LYS A 52 -17.29 -15.42 -15.42
C LYS A 52 -17.12 -14.26 -16.40
N GLU A 53 -16.24 -14.42 -17.39
CA GLU A 53 -15.94 -13.41 -18.42
C GLU A 53 -15.50 -12.06 -17.84
N MET A 54 -14.84 -12.09 -16.68
CA MET A 54 -14.23 -10.93 -16.06
C MET A 54 -12.76 -10.81 -16.49
N GLU A 55 -12.27 -9.58 -16.55
CA GLU A 55 -10.85 -9.28 -16.79
C GLU A 55 -10.16 -8.90 -15.47
N ILE A 56 -8.92 -9.34 -15.26
CA ILE A 56 -8.09 -8.81 -14.17
C ILE A 56 -7.53 -7.47 -14.58
N ALA A 57 -8.08 -6.39 -14.03
CA ALA A 57 -7.66 -5.02 -14.37
C ALA A 57 -6.27 -4.70 -13.79
N ALA A 58 -5.98 -5.18 -12.58
CA ALA A 58 -4.67 -5.08 -11.95
C ALA A 58 -4.55 -6.08 -10.79
N VAL A 59 -3.30 -6.37 -10.47
CA VAL A 59 -2.90 -7.07 -9.25
C VAL A 59 -2.14 -6.06 -8.39
N ILE A 60 -2.71 -5.75 -7.23
CA ILE A 60 -2.16 -4.83 -6.26
C ILE A 60 -1.54 -5.65 -5.13
N PHE A 61 -0.41 -5.21 -4.60
CA PHE A 61 0.16 -5.83 -3.42
C PHE A 61 0.70 -4.82 -2.42
N ASP A 62 0.61 -5.18 -1.15
CA ASP A 62 1.30 -4.48 -0.08
C ASP A 62 2.75 -4.95 0.00
N SER A 63 3.66 -3.99 0.13
CA SER A 63 5.01 -4.24 0.60
C SER A 63 5.12 -3.77 2.04
N LYS A 64 5.82 -4.56 2.86
CA LYS A 64 6.20 -4.20 4.23
C LYS A 64 7.25 -3.08 4.28
N ASP A 65 8.03 -2.99 3.23
CA ASP A 65 9.08 -2.00 3.06
C ASP A 65 8.75 -1.10 1.87
N GLY A 66 9.39 0.06 1.88
CA GLY A 66 9.30 1.05 0.84
C GLY A 66 10.36 2.10 1.07
N LEU A 67 11.07 2.44 0.01
CA LEU A 67 12.00 3.56 -0.04
C LEU A 67 11.59 4.44 -1.21
N LEU A 68 11.38 5.72 -0.95
CA LEU A 68 11.05 6.68 -1.99
C LEU A 68 12.24 7.60 -2.20
N LEU A 69 12.77 7.60 -3.42
CA LEU A 69 13.92 8.40 -3.82
C LEU A 69 13.52 9.42 -4.88
N PRO A 70 13.93 10.69 -4.76
CA PRO A 70 13.87 11.62 -5.88
C PRO A 70 14.60 11.02 -7.10
N ASN A 71 14.03 11.18 -8.30
CA ASN A 71 14.60 10.60 -9.51
C ASN A 71 16.02 11.13 -9.80
N GLU A 72 16.33 12.34 -9.37
CA GLU A 72 17.67 12.94 -9.45
C GLU A 72 18.74 12.16 -8.66
N LEU A 73 18.34 11.43 -7.62
CA LEU A 73 19.21 10.61 -6.79
C LEU A 73 19.14 9.12 -7.14
N TYR A 74 18.17 8.71 -7.95
CA TYR A 74 17.92 7.32 -8.24
C TYR A 74 18.78 6.80 -9.40
N ASN A 75 19.43 5.65 -9.17
CA ASN A 75 20.11 4.89 -10.22
C ASN A 75 19.50 3.48 -10.29
N PRO A 76 18.85 3.10 -11.40
CA PRO A 76 18.26 1.77 -11.59
C PRO A 76 19.24 0.61 -11.41
N GLU A 77 20.50 0.78 -11.83
CA GLU A 77 21.55 -0.25 -11.71
C GLU A 77 21.91 -0.53 -10.24
N LYS A 78 21.69 0.44 -9.35
CA LYS A 78 21.98 0.36 -7.92
C LYS A 78 20.74 0.12 -7.06
N ARG A 79 19.60 -0.26 -7.65
CA ARG A 79 18.33 -0.44 -6.95
C ARG A 79 18.44 -1.31 -5.69
N GLU A 80 19.11 -2.46 -5.79
CA GLU A 80 19.29 -3.35 -4.63
C GLU A 80 20.22 -2.75 -3.57
N GLU A 81 21.21 -1.96 -3.95
CA GLU A 81 22.12 -1.29 -3.02
C GLU A 81 21.36 -0.25 -2.21
N PHE A 82 20.56 0.60 -2.86
CA PHE A 82 19.68 1.56 -2.19
C PHE A 82 18.76 0.88 -1.18
N TYR A 83 18.17 -0.26 -1.57
CA TYR A 83 17.34 -1.05 -0.67
C TYR A 83 18.14 -1.58 0.54
N LYS A 84 19.30 -2.20 0.31
CA LYS A 84 20.16 -2.76 1.36
C LYS A 84 20.70 -1.69 2.32
N LEU A 85 20.93 -0.46 1.85
CA LEU A 85 21.32 0.66 2.72
C LEU A 85 20.22 1.02 3.73
N ASN A 86 18.93 0.85 3.37
CA ASN A 86 17.80 1.18 4.23
C ASN A 86 17.30 0.00 5.08
N TYR A 87 17.39 -1.22 4.55
CA TYR A 87 16.83 -2.43 5.17
C TYR A 87 17.86 -3.50 5.52
N SER A 88 19.16 -3.19 5.40
CA SER A 88 20.33 -4.06 5.64
C SER A 88 20.48 -5.26 4.70
N ARG A 89 19.40 -5.94 4.32
CA ARG A 89 19.40 -7.12 3.44
C ARG A 89 18.07 -7.30 2.73
N ILE A 90 18.10 -8.01 1.60
CA ILE A 90 16.87 -8.46 0.92
C ILE A 90 16.33 -9.69 1.65
N PRO A 91 15.05 -9.71 2.07
CA PRO A 91 14.45 -10.87 2.72
C PRO A 91 14.43 -12.10 1.80
N SER A 92 14.59 -13.29 2.38
CA SER A 92 14.53 -14.55 1.61
C SER A 92 13.19 -14.72 0.88
N GLY A 93 13.27 -15.19 -0.37
CA GLY A 93 12.11 -15.37 -1.26
C GLY A 93 11.46 -14.07 -1.72
N LYS A 94 12.14 -12.93 -1.59
CA LYS A 94 11.72 -11.64 -2.13
C LYS A 94 12.69 -11.12 -3.18
N ILE A 95 12.15 -10.33 -4.09
CA ILE A 95 12.88 -9.58 -5.11
C ILE A 95 12.60 -8.08 -4.93
N ILE A 96 13.52 -7.24 -5.40
CA ILE A 96 13.36 -5.79 -5.36
C ILE A 96 12.79 -5.29 -6.69
N LYS A 97 11.74 -4.48 -6.58
CA LYS A 97 11.05 -3.84 -7.70
C LYS A 97 11.00 -2.34 -7.48
N GLU A 98 10.62 -1.64 -8.53
CA GLU A 98 10.49 -0.19 -8.55
C GLU A 98 9.16 0.21 -9.18
N GLN A 99 8.67 1.39 -8.81
CA GLN A 99 7.54 2.04 -9.45
C GLN A 99 7.83 3.53 -9.53
N GLN A 100 7.78 4.09 -10.75
CA GLN A 100 7.90 5.52 -10.98
C GLN A 100 6.61 6.23 -10.52
N ILE A 101 6.77 7.31 -9.76
CA ILE A 101 5.71 8.21 -9.32
C ILE A 101 5.98 9.57 -9.97
N ASN A 102 5.51 9.73 -11.20
CA ASN A 102 5.83 10.87 -12.06
C ASN A 102 5.37 12.20 -11.45
N GLU A 103 4.27 12.19 -10.71
CA GLU A 103 3.64 13.38 -10.13
C GLU A 103 4.52 14.10 -9.09
N ILE A 104 5.48 13.38 -8.50
CA ILE A 104 6.48 13.92 -7.55
C ILE A 104 7.92 13.68 -8.01
N ASN A 105 8.11 13.28 -9.27
CA ASN A 105 9.42 12.96 -9.86
C ASN A 105 10.27 12.05 -8.95
N ALA A 106 9.67 10.97 -8.46
CA ALA A 106 10.30 10.04 -7.52
C ALA A 106 10.10 8.58 -7.91
N THR A 107 11.02 7.73 -7.48
CA THR A 107 10.95 6.29 -7.64
C THR A 107 10.70 5.63 -6.29
N LEU A 108 9.63 4.83 -6.20
CA LEU A 108 9.38 3.94 -5.07
C LEU A 108 10.10 2.61 -5.30
N ILE A 109 11.04 2.27 -4.44
CA ILE A 109 11.71 0.96 -4.37
C ILE A 109 11.08 0.15 -3.25
N TYR A 110 10.74 -1.10 -3.53
CA TYR A 110 10.08 -1.98 -2.57
C TYR A 110 10.41 -3.45 -2.86
N SER A 111 10.18 -4.31 -1.88
CA SER A 111 10.28 -5.76 -2.03
C SER A 111 8.92 -6.40 -2.24
N CYS A 112 8.89 -7.46 -3.05
CA CYS A 112 7.70 -8.31 -3.20
C CYS A 112 8.10 -9.79 -3.19
N LYS A 113 7.14 -10.68 -2.91
CA LYS A 113 7.38 -12.13 -2.94
C LYS A 113 7.63 -12.58 -4.37
N GLN A 114 8.78 -13.21 -4.58
CA GLN A 114 9.23 -13.61 -5.91
C GLN A 114 8.23 -14.54 -6.59
N TRP A 115 7.81 -15.61 -5.91
CA TRP A 115 6.87 -16.59 -6.45
C TRP A 115 5.55 -15.95 -6.92
N PHE A 116 5.05 -14.94 -6.22
CA PHE A 116 3.78 -14.27 -6.54
C PHE A 116 3.97 -13.39 -7.77
N TYR A 117 5.07 -12.63 -7.81
CA TYR A 117 5.41 -11.81 -8.97
C TYR A 117 5.61 -12.67 -10.22
N ASP A 118 6.41 -13.72 -10.12
CA ASP A 118 6.72 -14.63 -11.23
C ASP A 118 5.45 -15.32 -11.74
N PHE A 119 4.56 -15.77 -10.86
CA PHE A 119 3.26 -16.36 -11.23
C PHE A 119 2.44 -15.43 -12.14
N PHE A 120 2.29 -14.15 -11.79
CA PHE A 120 1.53 -13.22 -12.63
C PHE A 120 2.26 -12.85 -13.91
N GLN A 121 3.59 -12.72 -13.89
CA GLN A 121 4.36 -12.49 -15.11
C GLN A 121 4.30 -13.66 -16.09
N GLU A 122 4.21 -14.89 -15.60
CA GLU A 122 4.14 -16.08 -16.44
C GLU A 122 2.73 -16.29 -17.02
N HIS A 123 1.70 -16.14 -16.20
CA HIS A 123 0.33 -16.50 -16.56
C HIS A 123 -0.55 -15.32 -17.01
N PHE A 124 -0.19 -14.09 -16.66
CA PHE A 124 -1.00 -12.88 -16.87
C PHE A 124 -0.14 -11.68 -17.30
N LYS A 125 0.59 -11.84 -18.43
CA LYS A 125 1.61 -10.89 -18.91
C LYS A 125 1.13 -9.46 -19.08
N ASP A 126 -0.13 -9.28 -19.49
CA ASP A 126 -0.72 -7.96 -19.74
C ASP A 126 -1.32 -7.33 -18.48
N THR A 127 -1.37 -8.06 -17.36
CA THR A 127 -1.93 -7.56 -16.11
C THR A 127 -0.89 -6.75 -15.33
N ALA A 128 -1.23 -5.50 -15.01
CA ALA A 128 -0.38 -4.62 -14.23
C ALA A 128 -0.17 -5.15 -12.80
N LEU A 129 1.09 -5.22 -12.37
CA LEU A 129 1.51 -5.52 -10.99
C LEU A 129 1.92 -4.22 -10.30
N LEU A 130 1.12 -3.77 -9.33
CA LEU A 130 1.21 -2.43 -8.76
C LEU A 130 1.40 -2.49 -7.24
N ASN A 131 2.23 -1.60 -6.70
CA ASN A 131 2.39 -1.47 -5.26
C ASN A 131 1.32 -0.52 -4.69
N SER A 132 0.64 -0.95 -3.62
CA SER A 132 -0.45 -0.18 -3.01
C SER A 132 -0.03 1.24 -2.59
N THR A 133 1.16 1.41 -2.00
CA THR A 133 1.69 2.72 -1.59
C THR A 133 1.77 3.68 -2.77
N GLY A 134 2.28 3.20 -3.91
CA GLY A 134 2.40 4.02 -5.12
C GLY A 134 1.03 4.49 -5.64
N LEU A 135 0.00 3.65 -5.53
CA LEU A 135 -1.35 4.01 -5.94
C LEU A 135 -2.00 5.03 -5.00
N TYR A 136 -1.86 4.85 -3.69
CA TYR A 136 -2.35 5.83 -2.71
C TYR A 136 -1.63 7.17 -2.87
N LEU A 137 -0.31 7.16 -3.07
CA LEU A 137 0.47 8.36 -3.39
C LEU A 137 -0.11 9.11 -4.58
N LYS A 138 -0.31 8.39 -5.70
CA LYS A 138 -0.90 8.96 -6.92
C LYS A 138 -2.28 9.56 -6.66
N LYS A 139 -3.15 8.87 -5.90
CA LYS A 139 -4.49 9.37 -5.54
C LYS A 139 -4.41 10.65 -4.70
N CYS A 140 -3.59 10.68 -3.65
CA CYS A 140 -3.43 11.85 -2.79
C CYS A 140 -2.97 13.07 -3.59
N ILE A 141 -2.01 12.89 -4.51
CA ILE A 141 -1.47 13.97 -5.33
C ILE A 141 -2.51 14.43 -6.37
N SER A 142 -3.16 13.50 -7.07
CA SER A 142 -4.13 13.79 -8.14
C SER A 142 -5.38 14.50 -7.63
N ALA A 143 -5.86 14.14 -6.44
CA ALA A 143 -7.00 14.79 -5.81
C ALA A 143 -6.70 16.22 -5.32
N ARG A 144 -5.43 16.67 -5.39
CA ARG A 144 -4.89 17.80 -4.62
C ARG A 144 -5.25 17.72 -3.13
N ASP A 145 -5.51 16.51 -2.65
CA ASP A 145 -5.81 16.22 -1.25
C ASP A 145 -4.51 16.02 -0.48
N LEU A 146 -3.56 16.94 -0.71
CA LEU A 146 -2.25 16.98 -0.11
C LEU A 146 -2.38 17.57 1.30
N LYS A 147 -3.11 16.86 2.16
CA LYS A 147 -3.10 17.14 3.59
C LYS A 147 -1.68 17.00 4.11
N ASP A 148 -1.39 17.70 5.19
CA ASP A 148 -0.03 17.76 5.76
C ASP A 148 0.52 16.38 6.09
N ILE A 149 -0.35 15.46 6.54
CA ILE A 149 0.01 14.08 6.85
C ILE A 149 -1.00 13.11 6.24
N GLN A 150 -0.49 12.09 5.54
CA GLN A 150 -1.26 10.94 5.07
C GLN A 150 -0.75 9.70 5.78
N ILE A 151 -1.66 8.90 6.34
CA ILE A 151 -1.37 7.58 6.92
C ILE A 151 -2.13 6.53 6.13
N ILE A 152 -1.42 5.51 5.66
CA ILE A 152 -2.00 4.35 4.96
C ILE A 152 -1.73 3.13 5.81
N ILE A 153 -2.77 2.59 6.45
CA ILE A 153 -2.65 1.43 7.34
C ILE A 153 -2.79 0.15 6.51
N LYS A 154 -1.72 -0.64 6.48
CA LYS A 154 -1.66 -1.98 5.89
C LYS A 154 -1.80 -3.03 6.99
N ARG A 155 -1.62 -4.32 6.66
CA ARG A 155 -1.77 -5.39 7.65
C ARG A 155 -0.77 -5.32 8.81
N ASP A 156 0.53 -5.31 8.49
CA ASP A 156 1.61 -5.35 9.50
C ASP A 156 2.42 -4.05 9.54
N THR A 157 2.18 -3.14 8.59
CA THR A 157 2.89 -1.87 8.45
C THR A 157 1.93 -0.72 8.18
N PHE A 158 2.38 0.50 8.41
CA PHE A 158 1.69 1.68 7.89
C PHE A 158 2.68 2.58 7.18
N ASP A 159 2.23 3.22 6.11
CA ASP A 159 2.97 4.30 5.50
C ASP A 159 2.56 5.62 6.16
N ILE A 160 3.53 6.48 6.45
CA ILE A 160 3.30 7.87 6.80
C ILE A 160 4.00 8.78 5.79
N LEU A 161 3.21 9.67 5.18
CA LEU A 161 3.66 10.62 4.19
C LEU A 161 3.41 12.02 4.71
N LYS A 162 4.41 12.89 4.54
CA LYS A 162 4.34 14.27 5.01
C LYS A 162 4.49 15.22 3.83
N PHE A 163 3.54 16.13 3.71
CA PHE A 163 3.53 17.15 2.67
C PHE A 163 3.69 18.54 3.30
N LYS A 164 4.32 19.45 2.55
CA LYS A 164 4.34 20.88 2.85
C LYS A 164 4.37 21.63 1.53
N ASN A 165 3.51 22.63 1.42
CA ASN A 165 3.35 23.42 0.19
C ASN A 165 3.19 22.53 -1.06
N ASN A 166 2.31 21.52 -0.96
CA ASN A 166 2.04 20.53 -2.02
C ASN A 166 3.25 19.69 -2.47
N SER A 167 4.33 19.68 -1.70
CA SER A 167 5.53 18.88 -1.99
C SER A 167 5.69 17.80 -0.91
N LEU A 168 6.00 16.58 -1.35
CA LEU A 168 6.32 15.49 -0.42
C LEU A 168 7.67 15.77 0.24
N ILE A 169 7.70 15.88 1.56
CA ILE A 169 8.93 16.10 2.35
C ILE A 169 9.52 14.77 2.79
N SER A 170 8.68 13.83 3.22
CA SER A 170 9.18 12.50 3.59
C SER A 170 8.12 11.43 3.49
N TYR A 171 8.62 10.21 3.38
CA TYR A 171 7.87 8.97 3.32
C TYR A 171 8.57 7.95 4.23
N ASN A 172 7.79 7.23 5.04
CA ASN A 172 8.28 6.13 5.86
C ASN A 172 7.25 4.99 5.86
N SER A 173 7.69 3.75 5.65
CA SER A 173 6.93 2.53 5.95
C SER A 173 7.40 1.95 7.28
N ILE A 174 6.50 1.78 8.23
CA ILE A 174 6.83 1.46 9.62
C ILE A 174 6.05 0.21 10.05
N GLU A 175 6.74 -0.76 10.65
CA GLU A 175 6.10 -1.93 11.26
C GLU A 175 5.34 -1.53 12.53
N TYR A 176 4.16 -2.12 12.71
CA TYR A 176 3.34 -1.89 13.90
C TYR A 176 2.67 -3.18 14.37
N THR A 177 2.35 -3.22 15.66
CA THR A 177 1.65 -4.34 16.31
C THR A 177 0.28 -3.94 16.83
N SER A 178 0.07 -2.65 17.10
CA SER A 178 -1.18 -2.09 17.57
C SER A 178 -1.41 -0.67 17.04
N THR A 179 -2.65 -0.19 17.10
CA THR A 179 -2.98 1.20 16.72
C THR A 179 -2.25 2.23 17.59
N ASN A 180 -1.89 1.88 18.84
CA ASN A 180 -1.09 2.72 19.72
C ASN A 180 0.29 3.04 19.13
N ASP A 181 0.90 2.10 18.41
CA ASP A 181 2.19 2.33 17.73
C ASP A 181 2.02 3.41 16.64
N ILE A 182 0.94 3.33 15.86
CA ILE A 182 0.61 4.34 14.84
C ILE A 182 0.45 5.72 15.47
N ILE A 183 -0.27 5.80 16.59
CA ILE A 183 -0.47 7.04 17.35
C ILE A 183 0.87 7.58 17.88
N TYR A 184 1.72 6.72 18.44
CA TYR A 184 3.04 7.09 18.94
C TYR A 184 3.90 7.72 17.84
N PHE A 185 3.98 7.08 16.67
CA PHE A 185 4.71 7.64 15.54
C PHE A 185 4.07 8.94 15.03
N LEU A 186 2.75 9.01 14.93
CA LEU A 186 2.05 10.24 14.53
C LEU A 186 2.42 11.42 15.43
N ILE A 187 2.40 11.25 16.76
CA ILE A 187 2.82 12.30 17.72
C ILE A 187 4.25 12.74 17.43
N GLY A 188 5.19 11.80 17.34
CA GLY A 188 6.59 12.11 17.07
C GLY A 188 6.83 12.80 15.73
N HIS A 189 5.98 12.54 14.73
CA HIS A 189 6.01 13.23 13.45
C HIS A 189 5.42 14.63 13.53
N LEU A 190 4.32 14.83 14.26
CA LEU A 190 3.69 16.13 14.47
C LEU A 190 4.62 17.10 15.20
N GLU A 191 5.28 16.64 16.28
CA GLU A 191 6.22 17.44 17.06
C GLU A 191 7.41 17.94 16.22
N LYS A 192 7.92 17.12 15.29
CA LYS A 192 9.04 17.49 14.41
C LYS A 192 8.66 18.48 13.31
N MET A 193 7.40 18.55 12.92
CA MET A 193 6.96 19.32 11.76
C MET A 193 6.72 20.81 12.05
N ASN A 194 6.55 21.21 13.33
CA ASN A 194 6.22 22.57 13.73
C ASN A 194 5.06 23.19 12.89
N LEU A 195 4.06 22.37 12.52
CA LEU A 195 2.91 22.84 11.75
C LEU A 195 1.82 23.39 12.66
N THR A 196 1.22 24.51 12.24
CA THR A 196 0.07 25.08 12.92
C THR A 196 -1.19 24.40 12.41
N LYS A 197 -1.80 23.52 13.23
CA LYS A 197 -3.04 22.76 12.92
C LYS A 197 -2.95 21.91 11.63
N PRO A 198 -2.03 20.95 11.55
CA PRO A 198 -1.95 20.02 10.43
C PRO A 198 -3.26 19.28 10.22
N VAL A 199 -3.60 19.06 8.96
CA VAL A 199 -4.68 18.17 8.55
C VAL A 199 -4.11 16.77 8.33
N ILE A 200 -4.75 15.77 8.94
CA ILE A 200 -4.28 14.38 8.98
C ILE A 200 -5.32 13.51 8.30
N ASN A 201 -4.90 12.81 7.25
CA ASN A 201 -5.74 11.86 6.54
C ASN A 201 -5.30 10.44 6.86
N ILE A 202 -6.22 9.57 7.24
CA ILE A 202 -5.94 8.20 7.66
C ILE A 202 -6.80 7.24 6.86
N SER A 203 -6.17 6.36 6.11
CA SER A 203 -6.82 5.33 5.30
C SER A 203 -6.52 3.95 5.86
N GLY A 204 -7.53 3.10 5.98
CA GLY A 204 -7.38 1.77 6.58
C GLY A 204 -8.71 1.01 6.69
N SER A 205 -8.72 -0.09 7.46
CA SER A 205 -9.98 -0.79 7.74
C SER A 205 -10.86 -0.02 8.72
N GLU A 206 -12.17 -0.16 8.61
CA GLU A 206 -13.12 0.49 9.52
C GLU A 206 -12.80 0.25 11.00
N LYS A 207 -12.38 -0.97 11.34
CA LYS A 207 -12.01 -1.33 12.71
C LYS A 207 -10.85 -0.48 13.22
N GLN A 208 -9.77 -0.39 12.43
CA GLN A 208 -8.58 0.38 12.80
C GLN A 208 -8.89 1.87 12.90
N LEU A 209 -9.69 2.40 11.97
CA LEU A 209 -10.05 3.82 11.95
C LEU A 209 -10.89 4.22 13.17
N LYS A 210 -11.89 3.41 13.55
CA LYS A 210 -12.69 3.65 14.76
C LYS A 210 -11.85 3.63 16.03
N GLU A 211 -10.86 2.74 16.10
CA GLU A 211 -9.94 2.64 17.23
C GLU A 211 -9.04 3.88 17.32
N ILE A 212 -8.44 4.30 16.20
CA ILE A 212 -7.64 5.52 16.12
C ILE A 212 -8.47 6.76 16.47
N GLU A 213 -9.67 6.89 15.90
CA GLU A 213 -10.59 7.99 16.18
C GLU A 213 -10.92 8.08 17.69
N THR A 214 -11.13 6.92 18.33
CA THR A 214 -11.36 6.87 19.78
C THR A 214 -10.16 7.38 20.57
N ILE A 215 -8.94 7.03 20.15
CA ILE A 215 -7.70 7.46 20.83
C ILE A 215 -7.46 8.97 20.62
N THR A 216 -7.54 9.45 19.38
CA THR A 216 -7.33 10.87 19.05
C THR A 216 -8.33 11.78 19.74
N ASN A 217 -9.58 11.33 19.90
CA ASN A 217 -10.62 12.08 20.61
C ASN A 217 -10.49 12.04 22.13
N LYS A 218 -9.61 11.21 22.70
CA LYS A 218 -9.36 11.12 24.15
C LYS A 218 -8.08 11.82 24.58
N MET A 219 -7.06 11.85 23.73
CA MET A 219 -5.75 12.43 24.04
C MET A 219 -5.70 13.94 23.78
N ASP A 220 -5.45 14.74 24.82
CA ASP A 220 -5.42 16.21 24.70
C ASP A 220 -4.37 16.73 23.70
N SER A 221 -3.26 16.01 23.55
CA SER A 221 -2.22 16.32 22.56
C SER A 221 -2.67 16.14 21.11
N LEU A 222 -3.78 15.45 20.86
CA LEU A 222 -4.28 15.08 19.53
C LEU A 222 -5.63 15.72 19.17
N LYS A 223 -6.50 15.98 20.17
CA LYS A 223 -7.85 16.54 19.95
C LYS A 223 -7.90 17.84 19.14
N GLY A 224 -6.81 18.60 19.11
CA GLY A 224 -6.74 19.89 18.42
C GLY A 224 -6.52 19.82 16.90
N TYR A 225 -6.24 18.64 16.34
CA TYR A 225 -5.98 18.46 14.92
C TYR A 225 -7.23 18.06 14.13
N VAL A 226 -7.18 18.27 12.81
CA VAL A 226 -8.26 17.88 11.90
C VAL A 226 -7.95 16.51 11.32
N TYR A 227 -8.86 15.55 11.51
CA TYR A 227 -8.73 14.19 11.02
C TYR A 227 -9.76 13.87 9.94
N HIS A 228 -9.32 13.21 8.88
CA HIS A 228 -10.17 12.59 7.86
C HIS A 228 -9.91 11.09 7.85
N TYR A 229 -10.96 10.29 8.03
CA TYR A 229 -10.88 8.84 8.09
C TYR A 229 -11.51 8.24 6.83
N ASN A 230 -10.72 7.50 6.03
CA ASN A 230 -11.18 6.87 4.78
C ASN A 230 -11.14 5.35 4.91
N ALA A 231 -12.31 4.76 5.10
CA ALA A 231 -12.48 3.31 5.06
C ALA A 231 -12.74 2.81 3.63
N ASN A 232 -12.42 1.54 3.38
CA ASN A 232 -12.90 0.78 2.22
C ASN A 232 -12.62 1.43 0.86
N THR A 233 -11.44 2.06 0.70
CA THR A 233 -11.01 2.64 -0.57
C THR A 233 -11.21 1.63 -1.70
N ASN A 234 -11.98 2.02 -2.72
CA ASN A 234 -12.19 1.17 -3.88
C ASN A 234 -10.86 1.00 -4.61
N LEU A 235 -10.40 -0.25 -4.72
CA LEU A 235 -9.10 -0.56 -5.32
C LEU A 235 -9.06 -0.27 -6.82
N LEU A 236 -10.20 -0.30 -7.52
CA LEU A 236 -10.25 0.09 -8.93
C LEU A 236 -10.04 1.60 -9.09
N GLU A 237 -10.56 2.42 -8.17
CA GLU A 237 -10.31 3.88 -8.18
C GLU A 237 -8.85 4.24 -7.92
N LEU A 238 -8.08 3.36 -7.28
CA LEU A 238 -6.65 3.56 -7.09
C LEU A 238 -5.85 3.31 -8.37
N VAL A 239 -6.40 2.54 -9.31
CA VAL A 239 -5.74 2.14 -10.55
C VAL A 239 -6.10 3.09 -11.71
N MET A 240 -7.34 3.57 -11.75
CA MET A 240 -7.85 4.52 -12.76
C MET A 240 -7.24 5.90 -12.60
#